data_AF-A0A815KLU7-F1
#
_entry.id   AF-A0A815KLU7-F1
#
_cell.length_a   1.000
_cell.length_b   1.000
_cell.length_c   1.000
_cell.angle_alpha   90.00
_cell.angle_beta   90.00
_cell.angle_gamma   90.00
#
_symmetry.space_group_name_H-M   'P 1'
#
loop_
_entity.id
_entity.type
_entity.pdbx_description
1 polymer ?
#
loop_
_entity_poly.entity_id
_entity_poly.type
_entity_poly.pdbx_seq_one_letter_code
_entity_poly.pdbx_strand_id
1 'polypeptide(L)'
;MNHRFRAHVNHKRTFDLREMAYAIEELWFTEHDSGGFTQYKNPKAFEKFDPIHHIANWSQPMLVIQGGRDYRVLDTQSRDRHRACFLALPCPVPCCTLP
;
A
#
# COMPACT_ATOMS: atom_id res chain seq x y z
N MET A 1 -9.86 8.92 -0.43
CA MET A 1 -9.79 8.97 -1.90
C MET A 1 -11.13 9.47 -2.39
N ASN A 2 -11.16 10.71 -2.92
CA ASN A 2 -12.38 11.36 -3.37
C ASN A 2 -12.98 10.67 -4.60
N HIS A 3 -14.30 10.81 -4.80
CA HIS A 3 -15.12 10.27 -5.89
C HIS A 3 -14.74 10.73 -7.32
N ARG A 4 -13.49 11.16 -7.55
CA ARG A 4 -12.98 11.59 -8.85
C ARG A 4 -12.73 10.43 -9.80
N PHE A 5 -12.39 9.24 -9.28
CA PHE A 5 -12.08 8.06 -10.08
C PHE A 5 -13.03 6.92 -9.75
N ARG A 6 -13.48 6.20 -10.78
CA ARG A 6 -14.43 5.07 -10.67
C ARG A 6 -13.76 3.76 -10.23
N ALA A 7 -12.46 3.63 -10.47
CA ALA A 7 -11.65 2.47 -10.11
C ALA A 7 -10.17 2.87 -10.06
N HIS A 8 -9.36 2.09 -9.37
CA HIS A 8 -7.90 2.28 -9.32
C HIS A 8 -7.17 0.96 -9.63
N VAL A 9 -6.04 1.06 -10.31
CA VAL A 9 -5.11 -0.06 -10.50
C VAL A 9 -3.85 0.22 -9.68
N ASN A 10 -3.52 -0.69 -8.77
CA ASN A 10 -2.29 -0.67 -8.01
C ASN A 10 -1.40 -1.81 -8.47
N HIS A 11 -0.29 -1.45 -9.13
CA HIS A 11 0.72 -2.40 -9.57
C HIS A 11 1.99 -2.17 -8.77
N LYS A 12 2.41 -3.17 -7.98
CA LYS A 12 3.68 -3.16 -7.22
C LYS A 12 3.88 -1.91 -6.36
N ARG A 13 2.87 -1.56 -5.56
CA ARG A 13 2.85 -0.33 -4.75
C ARG A 13 2.99 -0.63 -3.27
N THR A 14 3.89 0.10 -2.63
CA THR A 14 4.08 0.19 -1.18
C THR A 14 2.78 0.52 -0.45
N PHE A 15 2.44 -0.30 0.55
CA PHE A 15 1.24 -0.15 1.38
C PHE A 15 1.57 0.30 2.80
N ASP A 16 2.50 -0.37 3.48
CA ASP A 16 3.10 0.08 4.75
C ASP A 16 4.56 0.50 4.48
N LEU A 17 4.90 1.75 4.79
CA LEU A 17 6.26 2.28 4.56
C LEU A 17 7.25 1.77 5.62
N ARG A 18 6.75 1.42 6.80
CA ARG A 18 7.53 0.92 7.92
C ARG A 18 7.98 -0.50 7.67
N GLU A 19 7.09 -1.34 7.13
CA GLU A 19 7.45 -2.69 6.69
C GLU A 19 8.51 -2.61 5.59
N MET A 20 8.31 -1.73 4.59
CA MET A 20 9.28 -1.58 3.51
C MET A 20 10.67 -1.19 3.98
N ALA A 21 10.78 -0.29 4.96
CA ALA A 21 12.07 0.14 5.48
C ALA A 21 12.93 -1.00 6.06
N TYR A 22 12.32 -2.11 6.48
CA TYR A 22 13.04 -3.26 7.06
C TYR A 22 13.09 -4.49 6.16
N ALA A 23 12.21 -4.58 5.17
CA ALA A 23 11.96 -5.83 4.48
C ALA A 23 12.56 -5.89 3.07
N ILE A 24 13.05 -4.77 2.54
CA ILE A 24 13.71 -4.68 1.22
C ILE A 24 15.23 -4.63 1.37
N GLU A 25 15.96 -5.08 0.35
CA GLU A 25 17.44 -5.01 0.33
C GLU A 25 17.97 -3.60 0.05
N GLU A 26 17.19 -2.75 -0.63
CA GLU A 26 17.59 -1.39 -1.00
C GLU A 26 17.13 -0.34 0.03
N LEU A 27 17.83 -0.27 1.16
CA LEU A 27 17.56 0.69 2.24
C LEU A 27 17.55 2.16 1.78
N TRP A 28 18.47 2.50 0.87
CA TRP A 28 18.70 3.87 0.41
C TRP A 28 17.43 4.52 -0.17
N PHE A 29 16.57 3.74 -0.83
CA PHE A 29 15.35 4.24 -1.46
C PHE A 29 14.37 4.79 -0.41
N THR A 30 14.10 3.98 0.61
CA THR A 30 13.17 4.34 1.69
C THR A 30 13.69 5.47 2.57
N GLU A 31 15.01 5.52 2.80
CA GLU A 31 15.64 6.57 3.58
C GLU A 31 15.65 7.90 2.83
N HIS A 32 16.00 7.88 1.53
CA HIS A 32 16.01 9.07 0.69
C HIS A 32 14.63 9.72 0.60
N ASP A 33 13.59 8.93 0.31
CA ASP A 33 12.21 9.41 0.18
C ASP A 33 11.64 9.92 1.52
N SER A 34 12.15 9.39 2.65
CA SER A 34 11.76 9.82 4.00
C SER A 34 12.63 10.95 4.56
N GLY A 35 13.33 11.68 3.70
CA GLY A 35 14.12 12.86 4.07
C GLY A 35 15.52 12.56 4.61
N GLY A 36 16.10 11.42 4.21
CA GLY A 36 17.46 10.99 4.59
C GLY A 36 17.55 10.36 5.98
N PHE A 37 16.42 10.06 6.62
CA PHE A 37 16.39 9.42 7.93
C PHE A 37 16.08 7.94 7.80
N THR A 38 16.79 7.13 8.58
CA THR A 38 16.46 5.72 8.82
C THR A 38 15.16 5.62 9.63
N GLN A 39 14.36 4.58 9.41
CA GLN A 39 13.08 4.39 10.07
C GLN A 39 13.14 4.44 11.61
N TYR A 40 14.19 3.89 12.22
CA TYR A 40 14.37 3.92 13.67
C TYR A 40 14.75 5.31 14.23
N LYS A 41 15.31 6.22 13.41
CA LYS A 41 15.70 7.58 13.85
C LYS A 41 14.53 8.55 13.79
N ASN A 42 13.69 8.43 12.77
CA ASN A 42 12.57 9.35 12.58
C ASN A 42 11.34 8.63 12.00
N PRO A 43 10.64 7.82 12.82
CA PRO A 43 9.47 7.06 12.35
C PRO A 43 8.34 7.96 11.82
N LYS A 44 8.25 9.19 12.34
CA LYS A 44 7.26 10.19 11.90
C LYS A 44 7.43 10.58 10.43
N ALA A 45 8.65 10.51 9.88
CA ALA A 45 8.90 10.82 8.48
C ALA A 45 8.22 9.82 7.55
N PHE A 46 8.23 8.53 7.93
CA PHE A 46 7.61 7.44 7.17
C PHE A 46 6.10 7.44 7.37
N GLU A 47 5.63 7.63 8.60
CA GLU A 47 4.20 7.63 8.94
C GLU A 47 3.38 8.74 8.29
N LYS A 48 4.01 9.89 8.00
CA LYS A 48 3.35 11.06 7.44
C LYS A 48 2.73 10.78 6.05
N PHE A 49 3.40 9.96 5.25
CA PHE A 49 2.99 9.65 3.88
C PHE A 49 2.51 8.21 3.72
N ASP A 50 2.31 7.50 4.84
CA ASP A 50 1.95 6.09 4.84
C ASP A 50 0.50 5.89 4.35
N PRO A 51 0.28 5.16 3.25
CA PRO A 51 -1.05 4.85 2.75
C PRO A 51 -1.95 4.14 3.77
N ILE A 52 -1.37 3.39 4.72
CA ILE A 52 -2.09 2.63 5.73
C ILE A 52 -2.99 3.54 6.60
N HIS A 53 -2.59 4.79 6.82
CA HIS A 53 -3.36 5.76 7.61
C HIS A 53 -4.57 6.32 6.87
N HIS A 54 -4.72 6.01 5.58
CA HIS A 54 -5.78 6.55 4.73
C HIS A 54 -6.78 5.49 4.24
N ILE A 55 -6.74 4.27 4.78
CA ILE A 55 -7.62 3.15 4.40
C ILE A 55 -9.10 3.49 4.58
N ALA A 56 -9.46 4.18 5.67
CA ALA A 56 -10.84 4.58 5.95
C ALA A 56 -11.44 5.48 4.86
N ASN A 57 -10.59 6.11 4.04
CA ASN A 57 -11.03 6.96 2.94
C ASN A 57 -11.17 6.20 1.61
N TRP A 58 -11.00 4.88 1.59
CA TRP A 58 -11.09 4.07 0.37
C TRP A 58 -12.54 3.66 0.11
N SER A 59 -13.10 4.10 -1.01
CA SER A 59 -14.49 3.84 -1.38
C SER A 59 -14.66 3.25 -2.78
N GLN A 60 -13.57 3.15 -3.55
CA GLN A 60 -13.60 2.77 -4.96
C GLN A 60 -12.99 1.37 -5.15
N PRO A 61 -13.49 0.58 -6.11
CA PRO A 61 -12.90 -0.72 -6.43
C PRO A 61 -11.44 -0.57 -6.86
N MET A 62 -10.61 -1.50 -6.41
CA MET A 62 -9.17 -1.48 -6.61
C MET A 62 -8.68 -2.82 -7.17
N LEU A 63 -8.03 -2.79 -8.33
CA LEU A 63 -7.29 -3.93 -8.86
C LEU A 63 -5.88 -3.91 -8.29
N VAL A 64 -5.44 -5.01 -7.67
CA VAL A 64 -4.09 -5.16 -7.12
C VAL A 64 -3.32 -6.17 -7.97
N ILE A 65 -2.15 -5.76 -8.48
CA ILE A 65 -1.26 -6.59 -9.29
C ILE A 65 0.11 -6.60 -8.63
N GLN A 66 0.63 -7.78 -8.35
CA GLN A 66 1.91 -7.99 -7.70
C GLN A 66 2.64 -9.16 -8.35
N GLY A 67 3.97 -9.09 -8.37
CA GLY A 67 4.80 -10.22 -8.75
C GLY A 67 5.39 -10.89 -7.52
N GLY A 68 5.17 -12.19 -7.34
CA GLY A 68 5.72 -12.96 -6.21
C GLY A 68 7.25 -13.11 -6.20
N ARG A 69 7.94 -12.53 -7.20
CA ARG A 69 9.41 -12.47 -7.30
C ARG A 69 9.93 -11.03 -7.34
N ASP A 70 9.11 -10.06 -6.92
CA ASP A 70 9.58 -8.68 -6.75
C ASP A 70 10.13 -8.50 -5.33
N TYR A 71 11.45 -8.41 -5.20
CA TYR A 71 12.14 -8.22 -3.92
C TYR A 71 12.32 -6.74 -3.56
N ARG A 72 11.99 -5.82 -4.48
CA ARG A 72 12.04 -4.36 -4.23
C ARG A 72 10.78 -3.88 -3.54
N VAL A 73 9.65 -4.53 -3.82
CA VAL A 73 8.38 -4.34 -3.12
C VAL A 73 7.83 -5.72 -2.85
N LEU A 74 7.90 -6.17 -1.59
CA LEU A 74 7.48 -7.49 -1.19
C LEU A 74 6.00 -7.75 -1.47
N ASP A 75 5.68 -9.04 -1.67
CA ASP A 75 4.34 -9.50 -1.97
C ASP A 75 3.31 -9.17 -0.86
N THR A 76 3.79 -9.14 0.39
CA THR A 76 3.03 -8.76 1.59
C THR A 76 2.30 -7.44 1.41
N GLN A 77 2.97 -6.43 0.84
CA GLN A 77 2.39 -5.11 0.59
C GLN A 77 1.11 -5.14 -0.25
N SER A 78 1.08 -6.02 -1.24
CA SER A 78 -0.08 -6.16 -2.11
C SER A 78 -1.22 -6.93 -1.42
N ARG A 79 -0.85 -7.97 -0.65
CA ARG A 79 -1.79 -8.82 0.07
C ARG A 79 -2.48 -8.05 1.20
N ASP A 80 -1.73 -7.25 1.93
CA ASP A 80 -2.24 -6.46 3.04
C ASP A 80 -3.12 -5.31 2.54
N ARG A 81 -2.75 -4.70 1.41
CA ARG A 81 -3.62 -3.76 0.69
C ARG A 81 -4.93 -4.40 0.23
N HIS A 82 -4.88 -5.59 -0.35
CA HIS A 82 -6.07 -6.30 -0.80
C HIS A 82 -7.02 -6.59 0.38
N ARG A 83 -6.47 -7.10 1.50
CA ARG A 83 -7.19 -7.28 2.76
C ARG A 83 -7.80 -5.97 3.30
N ALA A 84 -7.01 -4.89 3.32
CA ALA A 84 -7.47 -3.59 3.79
C ALA A 84 -8.59 -3.03 2.92
N CYS A 85 -8.50 -3.18 1.58
CA CYS A 85 -9.55 -2.77 0.65
C CYS A 85 -10.83 -3.57 0.87
N PHE A 86 -10.73 -4.87 1.11
CA PHE A 86 -11.89 -5.71 1.43
C PHE A 86 -12.60 -5.30 2.73
N LEU A 87 -11.83 -4.89 3.75
CA LEU A 87 -12.39 -4.42 5.03
C LEU A 87 -12.96 -3.00 4.95
N ALA A 88 -12.37 -2.13 4.12
CA ALA A 88 -12.75 -0.73 4.00
C ALA A 88 -13.99 -0.51 3.11
N LEU A 89 -14.23 -1.41 2.15
CA LEU A 89 -15.39 -1.31 1.27
C LEU A 89 -16.63 -1.83 2.03
N PRO A 90 -17.69 -1.00 2.19
CA PRO A 90 -18.98 -1.53 2.61
C PRO A 90 -19.47 -2.48 1.50
N CYS A 91 -19.48 -3.78 1.76
CA CYS A 91 -20.11 -4.75 0.86
C CYS A 91 -21.61 -4.37 0.70
N PRO A 92 -22.23 -4.43 -0.50
CA PRO A 92 -21.83 -5.20 -1.67
C PRO A 92 -21.71 -4.35 -2.95
N VAL A 93 -20.51 -4.24 -3.50
CA VAL A 93 -20.38 -4.04 -4.96
C VAL A 93 -20.49 -5.42 -5.62
N PRO A 94 -21.42 -5.64 -6.56
CA PRO A 94 -21.74 -6.97 -7.13
C PRO A 94 -20.66 -7.55 -8.06
N CYS A 95 -19.40 -7.12 -7.95
CA CYS A 95 -18.32 -7.51 -8.88
C CYS A 95 -17.34 -8.56 -8.33
N CYS A 96 -17.51 -9.07 -7.11
CA CYS A 96 -16.59 -10.07 -6.52
C CYS A 96 -16.96 -11.54 -6.76
N THR A 97 -17.88 -11.82 -7.69
CA THR A 97 -18.08 -13.18 -8.23
C THR A 97 -18.26 -13.10 -9.74
N LEU A 98 -17.16 -13.06 -10.47
CA LEU A 98 -17.13 -13.73 -11.78
C LEU A 98 -16.44 -15.08 -11.55
N PRO A 99 -16.98 -16.18 -12.11
CA PRO A 99 -16.48 -17.54 -11.91
C PRO A 99 -15.01 -17.71 -12.33
#